data_AF-A0A653F0Y7-F1
#
_entry.id   AF-A0A653F0Y7-F1
#
_cell.length_a   1.000
_cell.length_b   1.000
_cell.length_c   1.000
_cell.angle_alpha   90.00
_cell.angle_beta   90.00
_cell.angle_gamma   90.00
#
_symmetry.space_group_name_H-M   'P 1'
#
loop_
_entity.id
_entity.type
_entity.pdbx_description
1 polymer ?
#
loop_
_entity_poly.entity_id
_entity_poly.type
_entity_poly.pdbx_seq_one_letter_code
_entity_poly.pdbx_strand_id
1 'polypeptide(L)'
;MPYSLSDWLALSREEVARSGGKHIATAVLYFNGTRRWFRSQTKDGQLYEEVTQEAHRAVSQLCYEHGMTTLVQPLLGYDLLTRGREYMRMAMEAVGCLVTDHYRSWLVENEIQLCLYGDWRRCSPSKGSY
;
A
#
# COMPACT_ATOMS: atom_id res chain seq x y z
N MET A 1 12.55 18.61 -19.11
CA MET A 1 13.03 17.20 -19.09
C MET A 1 13.47 16.86 -20.51
N PRO A 2 14.72 16.43 -20.75
CA PRO A 2 15.30 16.36 -22.09
C PRO A 2 15.10 15.01 -22.81
N TYR A 3 14.21 14.15 -22.31
CA TYR A 3 13.97 12.82 -22.87
C TYR A 3 12.71 12.81 -23.74
N SER A 4 12.74 12.10 -24.87
CA SER A 4 11.51 11.63 -25.50
C SER A 4 10.87 10.54 -24.63
N LEU A 5 9.61 10.18 -24.89
CA LEU A 5 8.95 9.10 -24.14
C LEU A 5 9.69 7.77 -24.30
N SER A 6 10.14 7.44 -25.51
CA SER A 6 10.87 6.20 -25.79
C SER A 6 12.21 6.17 -25.05
N ASP A 7 12.93 7.30 -25.02
CA ASP A 7 14.20 7.39 -24.29
C ASP A 7 13.97 7.27 -22.79
N TRP A 8 12.91 7.88 -22.26
CA TRP A 8 12.53 7.80 -20.85
C TRP A 8 12.20 6.37 -20.41
N LEU A 9 11.41 5.65 -21.21
CA LEU A 9 11.02 4.25 -20.90
C LEU A 9 12.17 3.26 -21.03
N ALA A 10 13.26 3.64 -21.71
CA ALA A 10 14.48 2.84 -21.84
C ALA A 10 15.46 3.02 -20.66
N LEU A 11 15.25 4.03 -19.81
CA LEU A 11 16.09 4.26 -18.63
C LEU A 11 15.97 3.11 -17.61
N SER A 12 17.05 2.82 -16.92
CA SER A 12 17.04 1.94 -15.76
C SER A 12 16.25 2.56 -14.60
N ARG A 13 15.82 1.74 -13.62
CA ARG A 13 15.12 2.25 -12.43
C ARG A 13 15.99 3.25 -11.66
N GLU A 14 17.28 2.99 -11.57
CA GLU A 14 18.28 3.86 -10.93
C GLU A 14 18.49 5.17 -11.69
N GLU A 15 18.42 5.16 -13.02
CA GLU A 15 18.46 6.37 -13.84
C GLU A 15 17.21 7.22 -13.63
N VAL A 16 16.03 6.61 -13.61
CA VAL A 16 14.77 7.30 -13.29
C VAL A 16 14.82 7.88 -11.87
N ALA A 17 15.25 7.10 -10.88
CA ALA A 17 15.38 7.57 -9.50
C ALA A 17 16.33 8.78 -9.38
N ARG A 18 17.50 8.73 -10.05
CA ARG A 18 18.46 9.84 -10.06
C ARG A 18 17.92 11.10 -10.74
N SER A 19 17.02 10.96 -11.72
CA SER A 19 16.41 12.10 -12.40
C SER A 19 15.57 12.99 -11.46
N GLY A 20 15.05 12.42 -10.37
CA GLY A 20 14.33 13.15 -9.31
C GLY A 20 15.23 14.00 -8.40
N GLY A 21 16.56 13.81 -8.45
CA GLY A 21 17.53 14.55 -7.64
C GLY A 21 17.37 14.31 -6.14
N LYS A 22 17.62 15.35 -5.32
CA LYS A 22 17.49 15.30 -3.84
C LYS A 22 16.10 15.70 -3.34
N HIS A 23 15.11 15.79 -4.23
CA HIS A 23 13.77 16.23 -3.83
C HIS A 23 13.02 15.13 -3.09
N ILE A 24 12.22 15.52 -2.10
CA ILE A 24 11.23 14.63 -1.51
C ILE A 24 10.19 14.36 -2.60
N ALA A 25 10.09 13.11 -3.04
CA ALA A 25 9.15 12.65 -4.04
C ALA A 25 8.05 11.85 -3.36
N THR A 26 6.87 12.46 -3.25
CA THR A 26 5.70 11.87 -2.61
C THR A 26 4.68 11.43 -3.64
N ALA A 27 4.26 10.16 -3.58
CA ALA A 27 3.14 9.64 -4.36
C ALA A 27 1.97 9.27 -3.47
N VAL A 28 0.76 9.65 -3.87
CA VAL A 28 -0.48 9.18 -3.25
C VAL A 28 -1.05 8.05 -4.10
N LEU A 29 -1.13 6.84 -3.54
CA LEU A 29 -1.53 5.64 -4.26
C LEU A 29 -2.79 5.04 -3.64
N TYR A 30 -3.85 4.97 -4.43
CA TYR A 30 -5.10 4.33 -4.03
C TYR A 30 -5.16 2.92 -4.62
N PHE A 31 -5.10 1.89 -3.77
CA PHE A 31 -5.33 0.50 -4.17
C PHE A 31 -6.83 0.20 -4.23
N ASN A 32 -7.48 0.71 -5.27
CA ASN A 32 -8.91 0.51 -5.51
C ASN A 32 -9.18 -0.74 -6.35
N GLY A 33 -10.40 -1.28 -6.24
CA GLY A 33 -10.83 -2.41 -7.06
C GLY A 33 -10.10 -3.72 -6.77
N THR A 34 -9.41 -3.83 -5.64
CA THR A 34 -8.60 -4.99 -5.22
C THR A 34 -9.39 -6.30 -5.24
N ARG A 35 -10.66 -6.31 -4.84
CA ARG A 35 -11.55 -7.48 -4.97
C ARG A 35 -11.80 -7.90 -6.43
N ARG A 36 -12.00 -6.94 -7.33
CA ARG A 36 -12.23 -7.22 -8.75
C ARG A 36 -10.93 -7.72 -9.40
N TRP A 37 -9.82 -7.07 -9.08
CA TRP A 37 -8.49 -7.48 -9.52
C TRP A 37 -8.15 -8.89 -9.03
N PHE A 38 -8.39 -9.20 -7.75
CA PHE A 38 -8.14 -10.53 -7.19
C PHE A 38 -8.96 -11.60 -7.92
N ARG A 39 -10.27 -11.38 -8.14
CA ARG A 39 -11.13 -12.31 -8.89
C ARG A 39 -10.68 -12.51 -10.34
N SER A 40 -9.97 -11.55 -10.93
CA SER A 40 -9.42 -11.69 -12.28
C SER A 40 -8.06 -12.39 -12.29
N GLN A 41 -7.38 -12.51 -11.16
CA GLN A 41 -6.21 -13.36 -11.04
C GLN A 41 -6.72 -14.79 -10.88
N THR A 42 -6.62 -15.63 -11.90
CA THR A 42 -6.97 -17.06 -11.83
C THR A 42 -6.06 -17.77 -10.83
N LYS A 43 -6.42 -17.72 -9.54
CA LYS A 43 -5.64 -18.26 -8.42
C LYS A 43 -6.55 -19.05 -7.49
N ASP A 44 -6.78 -20.31 -7.85
CA ASP A 44 -7.51 -21.22 -6.97
C ASP A 44 -6.70 -21.49 -5.70
N GLY A 45 -7.38 -21.44 -4.54
CA GLY A 45 -6.82 -21.82 -3.24
C GLY A 45 -5.97 -20.76 -2.52
N GLN A 46 -5.70 -19.60 -3.10
CA GLN A 46 -4.98 -18.51 -2.40
C GLN A 46 -5.92 -17.60 -1.62
N LEU A 47 -5.45 -17.12 -0.46
CA LEU A 47 -6.21 -16.16 0.35
C LEU A 47 -6.12 -14.75 -0.25
N TYR A 48 -7.23 -14.03 -0.20
CA TYR A 48 -7.34 -12.67 -0.73
C TYR A 48 -6.30 -11.73 -0.09
N GLU A 49 -6.13 -11.85 1.23
CA GLU A 49 -5.21 -11.05 2.01
C GLU A 49 -3.76 -11.25 1.57
N GLU A 50 -3.33 -12.50 1.36
CA GLU A 50 -1.96 -12.82 0.94
C GLU A 50 -1.65 -12.25 -0.43
N VAL A 51 -2.56 -12.44 -1.39
CA VAL A 51 -2.37 -11.99 -2.78
C VAL A 51 -2.36 -10.47 -2.87
N THR A 52 -3.23 -9.80 -2.12
CA THR A 52 -3.29 -8.33 -2.11
C THR A 52 -2.12 -7.71 -1.34
N GLN A 53 -1.62 -8.34 -0.27
CA GLN A 53 -0.41 -7.91 0.43
C GLN A 53 0.83 -8.01 -0.46
N GLU A 54 0.98 -9.12 -1.16
CA GLU A 54 2.09 -9.34 -2.09
C GLU A 54 2.11 -8.27 -3.20
N ALA A 55 0.94 -8.02 -3.80
CA ALA A 55 0.79 -6.98 -4.81
C ALA A 55 1.04 -5.57 -4.25
N HIS A 56 0.56 -5.28 -3.04
CA HIS A 56 0.81 -4.02 -2.36
C HIS A 56 2.31 -3.78 -2.17
N ARG A 57 3.02 -4.80 -1.67
CA ARG A 57 4.48 -4.75 -1.48
C ARG A 57 5.21 -4.54 -2.81
N ALA A 58 4.87 -5.34 -3.83
CA ALA A 58 5.51 -5.25 -5.14
C ALA A 58 5.35 -3.87 -5.79
N VAL A 59 4.15 -3.27 -5.73
CA VAL A 59 3.92 -1.92 -6.25
C VAL A 59 4.64 -0.86 -5.42
N SER A 60 4.66 -1.00 -4.10
CA SER A 60 5.35 -0.05 -3.22
C SER A 60 6.86 -0.08 -3.46
N GLN A 61 7.44 -1.28 -3.55
CA GLN A 61 8.83 -1.51 -3.90
C GLN A 61 9.17 -0.86 -5.24
N LEU A 62 8.34 -1.08 -6.27
CA LEU A 62 8.52 -0.48 -7.58
C LEU A 62 8.61 1.05 -7.48
N CYS A 63 7.73 1.69 -6.70
CA CYS A 63 7.76 3.14 -6.53
C CYS A 63 9.05 3.62 -5.83
N TYR A 64 9.49 2.93 -4.77
CA TYR A 64 10.73 3.26 -4.08
C TYR A 64 11.95 3.10 -4.99
N GLU A 65 12.00 2.05 -5.81
CA GLU A 65 13.07 1.83 -6.80
C GLU A 65 13.10 2.90 -7.91
N HIS A 66 11.98 3.58 -8.16
CA HIS A 66 11.91 4.74 -9.07
C HIS A 66 12.17 6.08 -8.36
N GLY A 67 12.67 6.05 -7.12
CA GLY A 67 13.10 7.23 -6.38
C GLY A 67 12.00 7.96 -5.60
N MET A 68 10.81 7.36 -5.45
CA MET A 68 9.83 7.90 -4.51
C MET A 68 10.37 7.77 -3.09
N THR A 69 10.29 8.83 -2.28
CA THR A 69 10.74 8.82 -0.90
C THR A 69 9.59 8.62 0.09
N THR A 70 8.36 8.88 -0.34
CA THR A 70 7.18 8.76 0.53
C THR A 70 5.99 8.27 -0.27
N LEU A 71 5.34 7.22 0.23
CA LEU A 71 4.08 6.73 -0.30
C LEU A 71 2.98 7.02 0.73
N VAL A 72 1.92 7.67 0.27
CA VAL A 72 0.69 7.86 1.06
C VAL A 72 -0.35 6.92 0.48
N GLN A 73 -0.72 5.91 1.25
CA GLN A 73 -1.62 4.84 0.80
C GLN A 73 -2.89 4.84 1.67
N PRO A 74 -3.97 5.49 1.21
CA PRO A 74 -5.26 5.42 1.89
C PRO A 74 -5.78 3.98 1.88
N LEU A 75 -5.91 3.40 3.08
CA LEU A 75 -6.38 2.02 3.28
C LEU A 75 -7.90 1.95 3.47
N LEU A 76 -8.45 2.83 4.31
CA LEU A 76 -9.86 2.84 4.67
C LEU A 76 -10.45 4.24 4.45
N GLY A 77 -11.49 4.32 3.64
CA GLY A 77 -12.24 5.55 3.39
C GLY A 77 -13.38 5.77 4.40
N TYR A 78 -13.87 7.01 4.48
CA TYR A 78 -14.99 7.38 5.35
C TYR A 78 -16.29 6.64 4.97
N ASP A 79 -16.44 6.27 3.71
CA ASP A 79 -17.54 5.47 3.17
C ASP A 79 -17.61 4.06 3.78
N LEU A 80 -16.50 3.56 4.34
CA LEU A 80 -16.51 2.30 5.09
C LEU A 80 -17.12 2.48 6.48
N LEU A 81 -17.04 3.69 7.06
CA LEU A 81 -17.66 3.99 8.35
C LEU A 81 -19.19 3.96 8.27
N THR A 82 -19.76 4.26 7.10
CA THR A 82 -21.22 4.23 6.88
C THR A 82 -21.77 2.84 6.62
N ARG A 83 -20.92 1.81 6.47
CA ARG A 83 -21.33 0.41 6.20
C ARG A 83 -21.61 -0.42 7.45
N GLY A 84 -21.54 0.20 8.64
CA GLY A 84 -21.86 -0.42 9.92
C GLY A 84 -20.67 -1.08 10.63
N ARG A 85 -20.86 -1.39 11.91
CA ARG A 85 -19.80 -1.85 12.84
C ARG A 85 -19.13 -3.15 12.40
N GLU A 86 -19.90 -4.09 11.85
CA GLU A 86 -19.37 -5.41 11.47
C GLU A 86 -18.41 -5.31 10.28
N TYR A 87 -18.74 -4.47 9.30
CA TYR A 87 -17.86 -4.23 8.16
C TYR A 87 -16.57 -3.50 8.59
N MET A 88 -16.68 -2.57 9.55
CA MET A 88 -15.53 -1.88 10.11
C MET A 88 -14.61 -2.82 10.89
N ARG A 89 -15.16 -3.76 11.67
CA ARG A 89 -14.39 -4.79 12.37
C ARG A 89 -13.60 -5.64 11.37
N MET A 90 -14.27 -6.16 10.35
CA MET A 90 -13.62 -6.93 9.28
C MET A 90 -12.54 -6.13 8.55
N ALA A 91 -12.78 -4.84 8.28
CA ALA A 91 -11.81 -3.96 7.63
C ALA A 91 -10.57 -3.71 8.53
N MET A 92 -10.77 -3.54 9.83
CA MET A 92 -9.66 -3.38 10.79
C MET A 92 -8.89 -4.68 11.00
N GLU A 93 -9.56 -5.84 10.99
CA GLU A 93 -8.91 -7.15 11.00
C GLU A 93 -8.04 -7.33 9.74
N ALA A 94 -8.55 -6.94 8.57
CA ALA A 94 -7.77 -6.97 7.34
C ALA A 94 -6.54 -6.05 7.41
N VAL A 95 -6.64 -4.87 8.03
CA VAL A 95 -5.48 -4.01 8.31
C VAL A 95 -4.50 -4.67 9.28
N GLY A 96 -5.00 -5.35 10.31
CA GLY A 96 -4.17 -6.15 11.22
C GLY A 96 -3.41 -7.25 10.49
N CYS A 97 -4.03 -7.89 9.49
CA CYS A 97 -3.37 -8.85 8.62
C CYS A 97 -2.29 -8.23 7.74
N LEU A 98 -2.31 -6.91 7.45
CA LEU A 98 -1.25 -6.25 6.65
C LEU A 98 0.10 -6.17 7.39
N VAL A 99 0.16 -6.47 8.68
CA VAL A 99 1.39 -6.46 9.47
C VAL A 99 1.77 -7.89 9.87
N THR A 100 1.91 -8.76 8.88
CA THR A 100 2.53 -10.08 9.05
C THR A 100 4.02 -9.94 9.36
N ASP A 101 4.64 -10.97 9.92
CA ASP A 101 6.08 -11.01 10.13
C ASP A 101 6.85 -10.78 8.83
N HIS A 102 6.35 -11.34 7.72
CA HIS A 102 6.95 -11.15 6.40
C HIS A 102 6.88 -9.68 5.93
N TYR A 103 5.74 -9.01 6.12
CA TYR A 103 5.61 -7.58 5.79
C TYR A 103 6.54 -6.72 6.65
N ARG A 104 6.65 -7.07 7.94
CA ARG A 104 7.57 -6.39 8.86
C ARG A 104 9.03 -6.56 8.43
N SER A 105 9.46 -7.76 8.05
CA SER A 105 10.81 -8.00 7.54
C SER A 105 11.10 -7.14 6.32
N TRP A 106 10.16 -7.06 5.37
CA TRP A 106 10.32 -6.20 4.21
C TRP A 106 10.51 -4.72 4.56
N LEU A 107 9.71 -4.19 5.51
CA LEU A 107 9.86 -2.81 5.98
C LEU A 107 11.27 -2.57 6.55
N VAL A 108 11.78 -3.51 7.35
CA VAL A 108 13.11 -3.41 7.98
C VAL A 108 14.22 -3.50 6.94
N GLU A 109 14.16 -4.51 6.06
CA GLU A 109 15.16 -4.76 5.01
C GLU A 109 15.30 -3.60 4.02
N ASN A 110 14.22 -2.84 3.80
CA ASN A 110 14.18 -1.70 2.88
C ASN A 110 14.23 -0.34 3.61
N GLU A 111 14.50 -0.34 4.92
CA GLU A 111 14.59 0.88 5.75
C GLU A 111 13.33 1.78 5.66
N ILE A 112 12.15 1.18 5.50
CA ILE A 112 10.88 1.88 5.33
C ILE A 112 10.27 2.20 6.70
N GLN A 113 10.09 3.49 6.97
CA GLN A 113 9.34 3.94 8.13
C GLN A 113 7.83 3.94 7.83
N LEU A 114 7.08 3.09 8.55
CA LEU A 114 5.62 3.04 8.47
C LEU A 114 4.98 4.05 9.44
N CYS A 115 4.13 4.92 8.91
CA CYS A 115 3.31 5.87 9.69
C CYS A 115 1.83 5.67 9.38
N LEU A 116 1.00 5.58 10.43
CA LEU A 116 -0.45 5.54 10.29
C LEU A 116 -1.05 6.94 10.45
N TYR A 117 -1.94 7.34 9.54
CA TYR A 117 -2.62 8.63 9.57
C TYR A 117 -4.16 8.45 9.58
N GLY A 118 -4.87 9.53 9.94
CA GLY A 118 -6.34 9.54 10.01
C GLY A 118 -6.89 9.30 11.42
N ASP A 119 -8.22 9.41 11.55
CA ASP A 119 -8.93 9.32 12.85
C ASP A 119 -9.33 7.88 13.22
N TRP A 120 -8.42 6.94 12.97
CA TRP A 120 -8.66 5.52 13.24
C TRP A 120 -8.79 5.22 14.74
N ARG A 121 -8.22 6.06 15.62
CA ARG A 121 -8.33 5.90 17.07
C ARG A 121 -9.73 6.14 17.61
N ARG A 122 -10.49 7.07 17.03
CA ARG A 122 -11.90 7.29 17.39
C ARG A 122 -12.84 6.28 16.75
N CYS A 123 -12.44 5.73 15.60
CA CYS A 123 -13.24 4.76 14.85
C CYS A 123 -12.97 3.31 15.25
N SER A 124 -11.85 3.02 15.93
CA SER A 124 -11.62 1.71 16.53
C SER A 124 -12.75 1.43 17.52
N PRO A 125 -13.48 0.30 17.42
CA PRO A 125 -14.43 -0.07 18.44
C PRO A 125 -13.68 -0.08 19.77
N SER A 126 -14.10 0.78 20.70
CA SER A 126 -13.60 0.80 22.06
C SER A 126 -13.60 -0.64 22.56
N LYS A 127 -12.48 -1.09 23.17
CA LYS A 127 -12.46 -2.35 23.92
C LYS A 127 -13.69 -2.34 24.84
N GLY A 128 -14.68 -3.17 24.50
CA GLY A 128 -15.78 -3.44 25.40
C GLY A 128 -15.17 -3.98 26.68
N SER A 129 -15.51 -3.34 27.79
CA SER A 129 -15.25 -3.85 29.12
C SER A 129 -15.79 -5.29 29.19
N TYR A 130 -14.88 -6.25 29.31
CA TYR A 130 -15.22 -7.57 29.85
C TYR A 130 -15.38 -7.45 31.35
#